data_AF-A0A1N7F089-F1
#
_entry.id   AF-A0A1N7F089-F1
#
_cell.length_a   1.000
_cell.length_b   1.000
_cell.length_c   1.000
_cell.angle_alpha   90.00
_cell.angle_beta   90.00
_cell.angle_gamma   90.00
#
_symmetry.space_group_name_H-M   'P 1'
#
loop_
_entity.id
_entity.type
_entity.pdbx_description
1 polymer ?
#
loop_
_entity_poly.entity_id
_entity_poly.type
_entity_poly.pdbx_seq_one_letter_code
_entity_poly.pdbx_strand_id
1 'polypeptide(L)'
;MITIRHGNLLDADAEALVNAVNTVGVMGKGIALAFKRAYPANYAAYRAACAVGAVRLGQMFVYDSGVPGRHRYVINFPTKRHWRSRSQRLRDAVLPLRRGGHDEVVVPSPD
;
A
#
# COMPACT_ATOMS: atom_id res chain seq x y z
N MET A 1 13.65 -6.92 -12.86
CA MET A 1 14.31 -7.98 -12.06
C MET A 1 13.55 -8.08 -10.74
N ILE A 2 13.29 -9.30 -10.23
CA ILE A 2 12.67 -9.50 -8.91
C ILE A 2 13.77 -9.92 -7.95
N THR A 3 13.86 -9.24 -6.80
CA THR A 3 14.83 -9.57 -5.75
C THR A 3 14.08 -9.85 -4.46
N ILE A 4 14.33 -11.02 -3.87
CA ILE A 4 13.79 -11.39 -2.56
C ILE A 4 14.77 -10.89 -1.50
N ARG A 5 14.27 -10.14 -0.53
CA ARG A 5 15.05 -9.59 0.58
C ARG A 5 14.35 -9.91 1.91
N HIS A 6 15.13 -10.04 2.97
CA HIS A 6 14.64 -10.18 4.34
C HIS A 6 14.98 -8.91 5.13
N GLY A 7 14.02 -8.41 5.90
CA GLY A 7 14.17 -7.19 6.67
C GLY A 7 12.83 -6.48 6.88
N ASN A 8 12.89 -5.26 7.40
CA ASN A 8 11.72 -4.41 7.55
C ASN A 8 11.43 -3.69 6.23
N LEU A 9 10.23 -3.90 5.70
CA LEU A 9 9.79 -3.28 4.44
C LEU A 9 9.85 -1.75 4.48
N LEU A 10 9.62 -1.14 5.64
CA LEU A 10 9.65 0.32 5.78
C LEU A 10 11.05 0.91 5.62
N ASP A 11 12.10 0.11 5.77
CA ASP A 11 13.49 0.58 5.66
C ASP A 11 14.03 0.44 4.23
N ALA A 12 13.25 -0.17 3.33
CA ALA A 12 13.68 -0.45 1.97
C ALA A 12 14.04 0.84 1.22
N ASP A 13 15.14 0.81 0.48
CA ASP A 13 15.57 1.92 -0.36
C ASP A 13 14.82 1.89 -1.69
N ALA A 14 13.58 2.39 -1.68
CA ALA A 14 12.72 2.40 -2.85
C ALA A 14 11.86 3.66 -2.90
N GLU A 15 11.49 4.06 -4.11
CA GLU A 15 10.61 5.21 -4.33
C GLU A 15 9.16 4.91 -3.87
N ALA A 16 8.71 3.66 -4.04
CA ALA A 16 7.36 3.25 -3.71
C ALA A 16 7.32 2.01 -2.80
N LEU A 17 6.49 2.10 -1.76
CA LEU A 17 6.22 0.99 -0.83
C LEU A 17 4.77 0.53 -0.95
N VAL A 18 4.53 -0.78 -0.94
CA VAL A 18 3.18 -1.35 -0.98
C VAL A 18 2.69 -1.71 0.42
N ASN A 19 1.48 -1.27 0.74
CA ASN A 19 0.79 -1.58 1.99
C ASN A 19 -0.43 -2.46 1.70
N ALA A 20 -0.50 -3.65 2.29
CA ALA A 20 -1.69 -4.51 2.18
C ALA A 20 -2.80 -4.00 3.12
N VAL A 21 -3.92 -3.56 2.54
CA VAL A 21 -5.02 -2.91 3.29
C VAL A 21 -6.36 -3.62 3.10
N ASN A 22 -7.37 -3.18 3.86
CA ASN A 22 -8.77 -3.52 3.62
C ASN A 22 -9.48 -2.38 2.89
N THR A 23 -10.78 -2.52 2.64
CA THR A 23 -11.60 -1.46 2.02
C THR A 23 -12.42 -0.66 3.06
N VAL A 24 -12.29 -0.96 4.36
CA VAL A 24 -13.09 -0.35 5.45
C VAL A 24 -12.30 0.63 6.34
N GLY A 25 -11.12 1.08 5.91
CA GLY A 25 -10.41 2.18 6.58
C GLY A 25 -9.62 1.80 7.84
N VAL A 26 -9.42 0.51 8.11
CA VAL A 26 -8.74 0.04 9.34
C VAL A 26 -7.28 -0.37 9.06
N MET A 27 -6.34 0.18 9.82
CA MET A 27 -4.93 -0.26 9.84
C MET A 27 -4.52 -0.62 11.28
N GLY A 28 -4.98 -1.78 11.76
CA GLY A 28 -4.97 -2.12 13.19
C GLY A 28 -3.92 -3.14 13.64
N LYS A 29 -3.27 -3.86 12.72
CA LYS A 29 -2.25 -4.88 13.05
C LYS A 29 -1.27 -5.10 11.90
N GLY A 30 -0.18 -5.82 12.17
CA GLY A 30 0.80 -6.25 11.17
C GLY A 30 1.41 -5.06 10.41
N ILE A 31 1.74 -5.29 9.13
CA ILE A 31 2.38 -4.29 8.29
C ILE A 31 1.53 -3.01 8.15
N ALA A 32 0.19 -3.13 8.05
CA ALA A 32 -0.69 -1.98 7.95
C ALA A 32 -0.60 -1.03 9.17
N LEU A 33 -0.45 -1.59 10.39
CA LEU A 33 -0.24 -0.77 11.58
C LEU A 33 1.10 -0.04 11.55
N ALA A 34 2.14 -0.68 11.02
CA ALA A 34 3.45 -0.05 10.84
C ALA A 34 3.35 1.13 9.84
N PHE A 35 2.68 0.94 8.70
CA PHE A 35 2.38 2.02 7.75
C PHE A 35 1.56 3.16 8.36
N LYS A 36 0.56 2.86 9.19
CA LYS A 36 -0.22 3.89 9.90
C LYS A 36 0.65 4.77 10.79
N ARG A 37 1.64 4.17 11.47
CA ARG A 37 2.57 4.87 12.36
C ARG A 37 3.61 5.67 11.58
N ALA A 38 4.18 5.09 10.53
CA ALA A 38 5.22 5.71 9.73
C ALA A 38 4.70 6.80 8.77
N TYR A 39 3.49 6.63 8.23
CA TYR A 39 2.90 7.52 7.22
C TYR A 39 1.50 7.98 7.63
N PRO A 40 1.37 8.86 8.64
CA PRO A 40 0.06 9.29 9.15
C PRO A 40 -0.77 10.05 8.10
N ALA A 41 -0.13 10.81 7.20
CA ALA A 41 -0.81 11.51 6.12
C ALA A 41 -1.41 10.55 5.07
N ASN A 42 -0.67 9.51 4.69
CA ASN A 42 -1.20 8.40 3.89
C ASN A 42 -2.42 7.77 4.54
N TYR A 43 -2.34 7.47 5.85
CA TYR A 43 -3.48 6.87 6.57
C TYR A 43 -4.71 7.78 6.59
N ALA A 44 -4.53 9.09 6.78
CA ALA A 44 -5.63 10.05 6.74
C ALA A 44 -6.32 10.05 5.36
N ALA A 45 -5.53 10.13 4.28
CA ALA A 45 -6.04 10.11 2.90
C ALA A 45 -6.76 8.78 2.58
N TYR A 46 -6.14 7.66 2.93
CA TYR A 46 -6.74 6.33 2.77
C TYR A 46 -8.07 6.19 3.52
N ARG A 47 -8.14 6.64 4.78
CA ARG A 47 -9.36 6.55 5.58
C ARG A 47 -10.48 7.42 4.99
N ALA A 48 -10.16 8.62 4.52
CA ALA A 48 -11.12 9.47 3.82
C ALA A 48 -11.64 8.82 2.54
N ALA A 49 -10.75 8.22 1.74
CA ALA A 49 -11.12 7.49 0.53
C ALA A 49 -12.01 6.25 0.83
N CYS A 50 -11.73 5.52 1.91
CA CYS A 50 -12.60 4.43 2.37
C CYS A 50 -13.99 4.93 2.76
N ALA A 51 -14.09 6.07 3.46
CA ALA A 51 -15.36 6.61 3.92
C ALA A 51 -16.34 6.94 2.78
N VAL A 52 -15.81 7.29 1.60
CA VAL A 52 -16.60 7.57 0.39
C VAL A 52 -16.67 6.39 -0.59
N GLY A 53 -16.18 5.20 -0.19
CA GLY A 53 -16.24 3.99 -1.02
C GLY A 53 -15.32 4.00 -2.27
N ALA A 54 -14.30 4.85 -2.27
CA ALA A 54 -13.33 4.96 -3.36
C ALA A 54 -12.27 3.86 -3.35
N VAL A 55 -12.01 3.23 -2.19
CA VAL A 55 -11.07 2.11 -2.07
C VAL A 55 -11.79 0.79 -2.33
N ARG A 56 -11.40 0.08 -3.39
CA ARG A 56 -12.05 -1.16 -3.85
C ARG A 56 -11.02 -2.25 -4.11
N LEU A 57 -11.44 -3.51 -3.98
CA LEU A 57 -10.58 -4.65 -4.32
C LEU A 57 -10.13 -4.56 -5.78
N GLY A 58 -8.88 -4.92 -6.03
CA GLY A 58 -8.27 -4.88 -7.37
C GLY A 58 -7.89 -3.48 -7.85
N GLN A 59 -8.24 -2.42 -7.11
CA GLN A 59 -7.92 -1.03 -7.43
C GLN A 59 -6.96 -0.45 -6.41
N MET A 60 -5.78 -0.05 -6.87
CA MET A 60 -4.75 0.56 -6.01
C MET A 60 -5.18 1.95 -5.56
N PHE A 61 -5.04 2.23 -4.26
CA PHE A 61 -5.10 3.59 -3.75
C PHE A 61 -3.68 4.10 -3.50
N VAL A 62 -3.21 4.98 -4.38
CA VAL A 62 -1.87 5.54 -4.34
C VAL A 62 -1.88 6.88 -3.60
N TYR A 63 -1.02 7.01 -2.60
CA TYR A 63 -0.71 8.26 -1.94
C TYR A 63 0.67 8.77 -2.41
N ASP A 64 0.72 9.98 -2.96
CA ASP A 64 1.96 10.69 -3.30
C ASP A 64 2.23 11.73 -2.19
N SER A 65 3.40 11.64 -1.55
CA SER A 65 3.82 12.60 -0.52
C SER A 65 4.17 13.98 -1.11
N GLY A 66 4.39 14.06 -2.43
CA GLY A 66 4.89 15.25 -3.11
C GLY A 66 6.38 15.52 -2.87
N VAL A 67 7.05 14.70 -2.06
CA VAL A 67 8.48 14.83 -1.75
C VAL A 67 9.26 13.89 -2.67
N PRO A 68 10.12 14.41 -3.56
CA PRO A 68 10.95 13.57 -4.42
C PRO A 68 11.90 12.68 -3.61
N GLY A 69 12.14 11.46 -4.10
CA GLY A 69 13.11 10.52 -3.54
C GLY A 69 12.47 9.32 -2.87
N ARG A 70 13.16 8.79 -1.85
CA ARG A 70 12.77 7.56 -1.14
C ARG A 70 11.40 7.73 -0.49
N HIS A 71 10.58 6.69 -0.57
CA HIS A 71 9.24 6.63 0.04
C HIS A 71 8.29 7.75 -0.40
N ARG A 72 8.48 8.28 -1.61
CA ARG A 72 7.55 9.24 -2.22
C ARG A 72 6.14 8.68 -2.27
N TYR A 73 5.99 7.41 -2.65
CA TYR A 73 4.70 6.78 -2.84
C TYR A 73 4.40 5.69 -1.82
N VAL A 74 3.18 5.71 -1.29
CA VAL A 74 2.58 4.57 -0.60
C VAL A 74 1.43 4.03 -1.43
N ILE A 75 1.58 2.80 -1.91
CA ILE A 75 0.57 2.10 -2.70
C ILE A 75 -0.23 1.22 -1.74
N ASN A 76 -1.45 1.65 -1.40
CA ASN A 76 -2.33 0.86 -0.56
C ASN A 76 -3.09 -0.13 -1.45
N PHE A 77 -2.70 -1.41 -1.36
CA PHE A 77 -3.26 -2.50 -2.13
C PHE A 77 -4.39 -3.20 -1.35
N PRO A 78 -5.66 -3.03 -1.75
CA PRO A 78 -6.78 -3.60 -0.99
C PRO A 78 -6.87 -5.10 -1.24
N THR A 79 -6.44 -5.91 -0.29
CA THR A 79 -6.47 -7.38 -0.35
C THR A 79 -7.64 -7.98 0.42
N LYS A 80 -8.36 -7.17 1.21
CA LYS A 80 -9.48 -7.62 2.07
C LYS A 80 -10.67 -6.67 1.98
N ARG A 81 -11.90 -7.19 2.01
CA ARG A 81 -13.09 -6.32 2.20
C ARG A 81 -13.15 -5.82 3.64
N HIS A 82 -13.09 -6.74 4.59
CA HIS A 82 -13.09 -6.44 6.01
C HIS A 82 -11.78 -6.89 6.67
N TRP A 83 -11.31 -6.18 7.69
CA TRP A 83 -10.03 -6.49 8.36
C TRP A 83 -10.01 -7.87 9.06
N ARG A 84 -11.19 -8.41 9.38
CA ARG A 84 -11.36 -9.77 9.92
C ARG A 84 -11.36 -10.88 8.85
N SER A 85 -11.48 -10.54 7.57
CA SER A 85 -11.53 -11.52 6.48
C SER A 85 -10.14 -12.04 6.13
N ARG A 86 -10.08 -13.25 5.53
CA ARG A 86 -8.85 -13.75 4.89
C ARG A 86 -8.47 -12.86 3.70
N SER A 87 -7.18 -12.78 3.39
CA SER A 87 -6.67 -12.08 2.21
C SER A 87 -7.21 -12.75 0.95
N GLN A 88 -7.71 -11.97 -0.01
CA GLN A 88 -8.12 -12.47 -1.31
C GLN A 88 -6.92 -12.45 -2.26
N ARG A 89 -6.71 -13.57 -2.97
CA ARG A 89 -5.77 -13.60 -4.09
C ARG A 89 -6.37 -12.81 -5.24
N LEU A 90 -5.84 -11.63 -5.49
CA LEU A 90 -6.20 -10.83 -6.65
C LEU A 90 -5.22 -11.17 -7.77
N ARG A 91 -5.73 -11.68 -8.90
CA ARG A 91 -4.93 -12.05 -10.08
C ARG A 91 -4.59 -10.83 -10.93
N ASP A 92 -5.49 -9.85 -10.99
CA ASP A 92 -5.43 -8.73 -11.94
C ASP A 92 -5.41 -7.38 -11.21
N ALA A 93 -4.39 -7.19 -10.38
CA ALA A 93 -4.16 -5.93 -9.70
C ALA A 93 -3.53 -4.92 -10.69
N VAL A 94 -4.34 -4.01 -11.22
CA VAL A 94 -3.82 -2.94 -12.10
C VAL A 94 -3.22 -1.86 -11.23
N LEU A 95 -1.89 -1.80 -11.16
CA LEU A 95 -1.20 -0.63 -10.70
C LEU A 95 -1.32 0.42 -11.81
N PRO A 96 -1.90 1.61 -11.57
CA PRO A 96 -1.79 2.72 -12.50
C PRO A 96 -0.33 3.18 -12.49
N LEU A 97 0.53 2.45 -13.21
CA LEU A 97 1.88 2.86 -13.54
C LEU A 97 1.73 4.06 -14.47
N ARG A 98 1.71 5.26 -13.90
CA ARG A 98 1.90 6.47 -14.70
C ARG A 98 3.25 6.31 -15.39
N ARG A 99 3.29 6.53 -16.70
CA ARG A 99 4.54 6.60 -17.47
C ARG A 99 5.37 7.74 -16.88
N GLY A 100 6.26 7.42 -15.94
CA GLY A 100 7.13 8.38 -15.26
C GLY A 100 7.47 7.96 -13.83
N GLY A 101 8.54 7.19 -13.66
CA GLY A 101 9.32 7.12 -12.42
C GLY A 101 8.69 6.31 -11.29
N HIS A 102 8.67 4.97 -11.43
CA HIS A 102 8.73 4.09 -10.27
C HIS A 102 9.82 3.07 -10.57
N ASP A 103 11.08 3.49 -10.42
CA ASP A 103 12.22 2.63 -10.80
C ASP A 103 12.31 1.39 -9.88
N GLU A 104 11.78 1.50 -8.65
CA GLU A 104 11.71 0.39 -7.68
C GLU A 104 10.44 0.45 -6.81
N VAL A 105 9.77 -0.71 -6.68
CA VAL A 105 8.58 -0.92 -5.84
C VAL A 105 8.84 -2.09 -4.91
N VAL A 106 8.60 -1.91 -3.61
CA VAL A 106 8.79 -2.98 -2.61
C VAL A 106 7.46 -3.42 -2.04
N VAL A 107 7.24 -4.74 -2.06
CA VAL A 107 5.98 -5.40 -1.66
C VAL A 107 6.18 -6.27 -0.43
N PRO A 108 5.21 -6.35 0.49
CA PRO A 108 5.25 -7.31 1.59
C PRO A 108 5.10 -8.73 1.03
N SER A 109 5.72 -9.70 1.71
CA SER A 109 5.46 -11.11 1.41
C SER A 109 3.96 -11.41 1.53
N PRO A 110 3.38 -12.23 0.64
CA PRO A 110 2.06 -12.78 0.89
C PRO A 110 2.10 -13.63 2.18
N ASP A 111 1.07 -13.49 3.02
CA ASP A 111 0.76 -14.41 4.12
C ASP A 111 0.20 -15.74 3.58
#